data_AF-A0A8K0XVJ3-F1
#
_entry.id   AF-A0A8K0XVJ3-F1
#
_cell.length_a   1.000
_cell.length_b   1.000
_cell.length_c   1.000
_cell.angle_alpha   90.00
_cell.angle_beta   90.00
_cell.angle_gamma   90.00
#
_symmetry.space_group_name_H-M   'P 1'
#
loop_
_entity.id
_entity.type
_entity.pdbx_description
1 polymer ?
#
loop_
_entity_poly.entity_id
_entity_poly.type
_entity_poly.pdbx_seq_one_letter_code
_entity_poly.pdbx_strand_id
1 'polypeptide(L)'
;MNGHGSSSNGLGLADMRPSETYYPNHSGADAGGSSTSAGAPVENGYTHSPNLYQVHTEAVVNHLYNAGFQHGNYADTHLYAHQNVYKLHAIILSRSPRLAHMLSTEPPQSGARTIHLALEQEPEVTPEGIAIALGYLYSPVSFNLVHSENARAALAAACLLGGMDDLCNYAYDICRQSISVDNISEWLEFVETIPTPSDGSSTPIEPQHLPPSRTAVFGPYAERLKSDVFSFLVVTLPNILNINGVSSPGTPQGDRHSPSDAGRDTLLQVFSRVPFDLFKAAVESPTFQIGSDQARFKFAKDAIEARRRGIARGQGAEETVVLAFGGTSLGGSAVHVTRKIRKRHLWKVNS
;
A
#
# COMPACT_ATOMS: atom_id res chain seq x y z
N MET A 1 -33.69 14.96 31.24
CA MET A 1 -33.50 15.78 30.02
C MET A 1 -32.19 15.33 29.39
N ASN A 2 -32.21 14.30 28.53
CA ASN A 2 -31.01 13.74 27.92
C ASN A 2 -30.97 14.14 26.44
N GLY A 3 -30.06 15.05 26.11
CA GLY A 3 -29.75 15.38 24.72
C GLY A 3 -28.82 14.31 24.14
N HIS A 4 -29.34 13.50 23.22
CA HIS A 4 -28.54 12.62 22.39
C HIS A 4 -27.92 13.44 21.25
N GLY A 5 -26.69 13.90 21.45
CA GLY A 5 -25.78 14.18 20.34
C GLY A 5 -25.15 12.86 19.91
N SER A 6 -25.69 12.23 18.88
CA SER A 6 -25.13 10.99 18.32
C SER A 6 -23.89 11.30 17.50
N SER A 7 -22.72 11.33 18.14
CA SER A 7 -21.45 11.14 17.42
C SER A 7 -21.35 9.66 17.06
N SER A 8 -21.57 9.34 15.78
CA SER A 8 -21.32 8.02 15.20
C SER A 8 -19.81 7.81 15.05
N ASN A 9 -19.32 6.60 15.32
CA ASN A 9 -17.94 6.23 15.01
C ASN A 9 -17.76 5.96 13.50
N GLY A 10 -18.85 5.87 12.75
CA GLY A 10 -18.84 5.64 11.30
C GLY A 10 -18.31 6.83 10.53
N LEU A 11 -17.34 6.59 9.64
CA LEU A 11 -17.01 7.50 8.56
C LEU A 11 -18.31 7.81 7.80
N GLY A 12 -18.61 9.08 7.56
CA GLY A 12 -19.73 9.51 6.72
C GLY A 12 -19.52 9.15 5.25
N LEU A 13 -19.40 7.87 4.93
CA LEU A 13 -19.57 7.37 3.57
C LEU A 13 -21.06 7.42 3.26
N ALA A 14 -21.38 8.07 2.15
CA ALA A 14 -22.71 8.21 1.62
C ALA A 14 -23.45 6.86 1.57
N ASP A 15 -24.70 6.92 2.05
CA ASP A 15 -25.84 6.05 1.80
C ASP A 15 -25.67 5.06 0.61
N MET A 16 -25.05 3.90 0.87
CA MET A 16 -25.28 2.70 0.06
C MET A 16 -26.37 1.90 0.78
N ARG A 17 -27.62 2.28 0.50
CA ARG A 17 -28.79 1.45 0.76
C ARG A 17 -28.56 0.02 0.26
N PRO A 18 -28.79 -1.03 1.07
CA PRO A 18 -29.07 -2.33 0.51
C PRO A 18 -30.45 -2.23 -0.16
N SER A 19 -30.49 -2.52 -1.46
CA SER A 19 -31.73 -2.61 -2.22
C SER A 19 -32.64 -3.69 -1.60
N GLU A 20 -33.67 -3.25 -0.88
CA GLU A 20 -34.86 -4.05 -0.61
C GLU A 20 -35.47 -4.52 -1.93
N THR A 21 -35.47 -5.83 -2.16
CA THR A 21 -36.41 -6.49 -3.09
C THR A 21 -36.88 -7.75 -2.38
N TYR A 22 -37.94 -7.64 -1.60
CA TYR A 22 -39.33 -7.92 -2.00
C TYR A 22 -39.51 -9.39 -2.43
N TYR A 23 -39.88 -10.24 -1.48
CA TYR A 23 -40.52 -11.52 -1.77
C TYR A 23 -41.96 -11.28 -2.25
N PRO A 24 -42.41 -11.97 -3.32
CA PRO A 24 -43.79 -12.37 -3.39
C PRO A 24 -43.89 -13.90 -3.35
N ASN A 25 -44.56 -14.35 -2.30
CA ASN A 25 -45.13 -15.68 -2.19
C ASN A 25 -46.43 -15.68 -3.02
N HIS A 26 -46.55 -16.54 -4.04
CA HIS A 26 -47.85 -16.86 -4.64
C HIS A 26 -47.95 -18.36 -4.92
N SER A 27 -48.97 -18.95 -4.33
CA SER A 27 -49.52 -20.27 -4.58
C SER A 27 -50.66 -20.15 -5.60
N GLY A 28 -50.81 -21.16 -6.48
CA GLY A 28 -52.09 -21.45 -7.16
C GLY A 28 -52.08 -21.61 -8.69
N ALA A 29 -51.95 -22.87 -9.12
CA ALA A 29 -52.70 -23.60 -10.15
C ALA A 29 -52.83 -23.13 -11.64
N ASP A 30 -52.45 -24.09 -12.50
CA ASP A 30 -53.06 -24.55 -13.76
C ASP A 30 -52.90 -23.79 -15.10
N ALA A 31 -52.22 -24.50 -16.02
CA ALA A 31 -52.68 -24.90 -17.37
C ALA A 31 -51.72 -24.58 -18.55
N GLY A 32 -51.08 -25.64 -19.06
CA GLY A 32 -51.02 -25.92 -20.51
C GLY A 32 -49.78 -25.50 -21.32
N GLY A 33 -49.03 -26.50 -21.80
CA GLY A 33 -48.51 -26.50 -23.20
C GLY A 33 -47.00 -26.62 -23.44
N SER A 34 -46.55 -27.87 -23.66
CA SER A 34 -45.52 -28.39 -24.60
C SER A 34 -44.19 -27.65 -24.84
N SER A 35 -43.04 -28.21 -24.43
CA SER A 35 -42.16 -29.17 -25.14
C SER A 35 -41.07 -28.54 -26.03
N THR A 36 -39.78 -28.66 -25.65
CA THR A 36 -38.73 -29.42 -26.39
C THR A 36 -37.38 -29.40 -25.66
N SER A 37 -36.83 -30.60 -25.51
CA SER A 37 -35.51 -31.08 -25.07
C SER A 37 -34.25 -30.31 -25.51
N ALA A 38 -33.24 -30.25 -24.62
CA ALA A 38 -31.95 -30.96 -24.78
C ALA A 38 -31.12 -30.87 -23.49
N GLY A 39 -30.50 -31.98 -23.09
CA GLY A 39 -29.95 -32.22 -21.76
C GLY A 39 -28.70 -31.42 -21.40
N ALA A 40 -28.70 -30.96 -20.15
CA ALA A 40 -27.51 -30.61 -19.37
C ALA A 40 -27.55 -31.47 -18.09
N PRO A 41 -26.40 -31.86 -17.53
CA PRO A 41 -26.35 -32.86 -16.47
C PRO A 41 -27.08 -32.35 -15.23
N VAL A 42 -27.86 -33.25 -14.62
CA VAL A 42 -28.48 -33.05 -13.30
C VAL A 42 -27.34 -32.91 -12.29
N GLU A 43 -26.95 -31.68 -12.03
CA GLU A 43 -26.09 -31.33 -10.90
C GLU A 43 -26.87 -31.68 -9.63
N ASN A 44 -26.33 -32.61 -8.83
CA ASN A 44 -26.98 -33.10 -7.62
C ASN A 44 -27.40 -31.92 -6.73
N GLY A 45 -28.71 -31.70 -6.62
CA GLY A 45 -29.37 -30.66 -5.84
C GLY A 45 -29.27 -30.84 -4.33
N TYR A 46 -28.08 -31.08 -3.80
CA TYR A 46 -27.80 -30.82 -2.39
C TYR A 46 -27.58 -29.32 -2.23
N THR A 47 -28.68 -28.57 -2.16
CA THR A 47 -28.65 -27.25 -1.53
C THR A 47 -28.15 -27.47 -0.11
N HIS A 48 -26.89 -27.09 0.15
CA HIS A 48 -26.38 -27.01 1.50
C HIS A 48 -27.29 -26.07 2.28
N SER A 49 -28.17 -26.62 3.10
CA SER A 49 -28.92 -25.83 4.08
C SER A 49 -27.88 -25.01 4.85
N PRO A 50 -27.99 -23.67 4.90
CA PRO A 50 -27.01 -22.87 5.61
C PRO A 50 -26.95 -23.36 7.05
N ASN A 51 -25.74 -23.66 7.50
CA ASN A 51 -25.52 -24.15 8.85
C ASN A 51 -26.07 -23.11 9.85
N LEU A 52 -27.03 -23.49 10.69
CA LEU A 52 -27.69 -22.57 11.64
C LEU A 52 -26.67 -21.84 12.54
N TYR A 53 -25.55 -22.50 12.86
CA TYR A 53 -24.45 -21.89 13.61
C TYR A 53 -23.79 -20.74 12.85
N GLN A 54 -23.64 -20.87 11.52
CA GLN A 54 -23.06 -19.83 10.67
C GLN A 54 -23.98 -18.61 10.60
N VAL A 55 -25.28 -18.83 10.39
CA VAL A 55 -26.29 -17.76 10.33
C VAL A 55 -26.35 -17.00 11.66
N HIS A 56 -26.35 -17.71 12.79
CA HIS A 56 -26.36 -17.07 14.10
C HIS A 56 -25.08 -16.27 14.36
N THR A 57 -23.90 -16.84 14.07
CA THR A 57 -22.62 -16.12 14.22
C THR A 57 -22.58 -14.86 13.36
N GLU A 58 -23.01 -14.93 12.10
CA GLU A 58 -23.08 -13.77 11.22
C GLU A 58 -24.02 -12.69 11.76
N ALA A 59 -25.20 -13.08 12.26
CA ALA A 59 -26.13 -12.15 12.89
C ALA A 59 -25.51 -11.43 14.11
N VAL A 60 -24.77 -12.16 14.96
CA VAL A 60 -24.05 -11.58 16.10
C VAL A 60 -22.97 -10.62 15.65
N VAL A 61 -22.12 -11.02 14.69
CA VAL A 61 -21.04 -10.17 14.15
C VAL A 61 -21.61 -8.90 13.51
N ASN A 62 -22.66 -9.02 12.72
CA ASN A 62 -23.35 -7.88 12.11
C ASN A 62 -23.95 -6.96 13.17
N HIS A 63 -24.55 -7.51 14.23
CA HIS A 63 -25.08 -6.69 15.32
C HIS A 63 -23.95 -5.97 16.08
N LEU A 64 -22.85 -6.66 16.41
CA LEU A 64 -21.70 -6.07 17.09
C LEU A 64 -21.06 -4.94 16.27
N TYR A 65 -20.95 -5.11 14.96
CA TYR A 65 -20.45 -4.05 14.09
C TYR A 65 -21.40 -2.85 14.02
N ASN A 66 -22.68 -3.07 13.76
CA ASN A 66 -23.63 -1.98 13.60
C ASN A 66 -23.96 -1.31 14.93
N ALA A 67 -24.47 -2.03 15.93
CA ALA A 67 -24.86 -1.43 17.21
C ALA A 67 -23.63 -1.06 18.04
N GLY A 68 -22.62 -1.93 18.09
CA GLY A 68 -21.44 -1.75 18.93
C GLY A 68 -20.44 -0.78 18.32
N PHE A 69 -19.88 -1.08 17.15
CA PHE A 69 -18.85 -0.23 16.54
C PHE A 69 -19.41 1.06 15.97
N GLN A 70 -20.39 1.02 15.05
CA GLN A 70 -20.86 2.23 14.36
C GLN A 70 -21.55 3.21 15.32
N HIS A 71 -22.44 2.72 16.21
CA HIS A 71 -23.20 3.58 17.12
C HIS A 71 -22.55 3.76 18.50
N GLY A 72 -21.57 2.92 18.87
CA GLY A 72 -20.95 2.98 20.19
C GLY A 72 -21.86 2.55 21.34
N ASN A 73 -22.92 1.78 21.06
CA ASN A 73 -23.86 1.35 22.10
C ASN A 73 -23.15 0.41 23.08
N TYR A 74 -23.34 0.63 24.38
CA TYR A 74 -22.75 -0.18 25.47
C TYR A 74 -21.22 -0.12 25.56
N ALA A 75 -20.59 0.88 24.93
CA ALA A 75 -19.16 1.10 25.05
C ALA A 75 -18.72 1.33 26.51
N ASP A 76 -17.66 0.65 26.90
CA ASP A 76 -17.00 0.77 28.20
C ASP A 76 -15.61 1.45 28.09
N THR A 77 -15.18 1.74 26.87
CA THR A 77 -13.86 2.28 26.53
C THR A 77 -13.98 3.42 25.52
N HIS A 78 -13.29 4.53 25.77
CA HIS A 78 -13.10 5.64 24.84
C HIS A 78 -11.66 5.64 24.33
N LEU A 79 -11.49 5.51 23.01
CA LEU A 79 -10.19 5.59 22.36
C LEU A 79 -10.07 6.91 21.63
N TYR A 80 -9.03 7.67 21.97
CA TYR A 80 -8.67 8.91 21.31
C TYR A 80 -7.58 8.64 20.29
N ALA A 81 -7.85 9.00 19.04
CA ALA A 81 -6.90 8.90 17.94
C ALA A 81 -7.11 10.09 17.01
N HIS A 82 -6.03 10.82 16.71
CA HIS A 82 -6.11 12.12 16.05
C HIS A 82 -7.06 13.07 16.80
N GLN A 83 -8.07 13.61 16.11
CA GLN A 83 -9.12 14.46 16.68
C GLN A 83 -10.42 13.70 16.96
N ASN A 84 -10.42 12.38 16.78
CA ASN A 84 -11.59 11.54 16.91
C ASN A 84 -11.62 10.81 18.25
N VAL A 85 -12.83 10.58 18.74
CA VAL A 85 -13.09 9.75 19.92
C VAL A 85 -13.97 8.59 19.50
N TYR A 86 -13.46 7.38 19.68
CA TYR A 86 -14.16 6.15 19.35
C TYR A 86 -14.73 5.52 20.61
N LYS A 87 -16.04 5.30 20.63
CA LYS A 87 -16.75 4.57 21.71
C LYS A 87 -16.71 3.07 21.43
N LEU A 88 -15.94 2.32 22.21
CA LEU A 88 -15.56 0.93 21.91
C LEU A 88 -15.71 0.02 23.15
N HIS A 89 -15.52 -1.29 22.92
CA HIS A 89 -15.71 -2.34 23.92
C HIS A 89 -14.39 -3.02 24.24
N ALA A 90 -13.98 -3.03 25.51
CA ALA A 90 -12.71 -3.58 25.96
C ALA A 90 -12.51 -5.05 25.53
N ILE A 91 -13.58 -5.85 25.57
CA ILE A 91 -13.54 -7.26 25.14
C ILE A 91 -13.27 -7.44 23.64
N ILE A 92 -13.66 -6.48 22.81
CA ILE A 92 -13.36 -6.52 21.37
C ILE A 92 -11.97 -5.95 21.11
N LEU A 93 -11.61 -4.87 21.81
CA LEU A 93 -10.29 -4.24 21.68
C LEU A 93 -9.15 -5.16 22.13
N SER A 94 -9.38 -6.06 23.09
CA SER A 94 -8.37 -7.03 23.53
C SER A 94 -7.95 -8.04 22.46
N ARG A 95 -8.64 -8.09 21.31
CA ARG A 95 -8.21 -8.84 20.12
C ARG A 95 -6.97 -8.21 19.45
N SER A 96 -6.71 -6.93 19.66
CA SER A 96 -5.49 -6.26 19.23
C SER A 96 -4.41 -6.41 20.31
N PRO A 97 -3.22 -6.98 20.01
CA PRO A 97 -2.17 -7.16 21.02
C PRO A 97 -1.74 -5.85 21.68
N ARG A 98 -1.64 -4.75 20.91
CA ARG A 98 -1.29 -3.44 21.44
C ARG A 98 -2.39 -2.90 22.36
N LEU A 99 -3.64 -2.94 21.93
CA LEU A 99 -4.74 -2.43 22.74
C LEU A 99 -4.95 -3.29 23.98
N ALA A 100 -4.79 -4.62 23.89
CA ALA A 100 -4.81 -5.52 25.04
C ALA A 100 -3.74 -5.15 26.08
N HIS A 101 -2.52 -4.83 25.62
CA HIS A 101 -1.47 -4.33 26.49
C HIS A 101 -1.86 -3.01 27.17
N MET A 102 -2.33 -2.01 26.40
CA MET A 102 -2.78 -0.72 26.95
C MET A 102 -3.92 -0.89 27.96
N LEU A 103 -4.92 -1.73 27.64
CA LEU A 103 -6.01 -2.12 28.53
C LEU A 103 -5.50 -2.80 29.82
N SER A 104 -4.34 -3.45 29.81
CA SER A 104 -3.80 -4.12 30.99
C SER A 104 -2.94 -3.19 31.85
N THR A 105 -2.28 -2.21 31.23
CA THR A 105 -1.35 -1.29 31.91
C THR A 105 -1.98 0.02 32.35
N GLU A 106 -3.13 0.40 31.79
CA GLU A 106 -3.82 1.64 32.14
C GLU A 106 -4.91 1.40 33.21
N PRO A 107 -4.71 1.90 34.44
CA PRO A 107 -5.70 1.76 35.50
C PRO A 107 -6.97 2.54 35.14
N PRO A 108 -8.18 1.99 35.37
CA PRO A 108 -9.42 2.71 35.12
C PRO A 108 -9.49 3.97 35.99
N GLN A 109 -9.48 5.14 35.37
CA GLN A 109 -9.79 6.38 36.08
C GLN A 109 -11.32 6.50 36.14
N SER A 110 -11.90 6.12 37.30
CA SER A 110 -13.32 6.25 37.69
C SER A 110 -14.30 6.54 36.53
N GLY A 111 -14.82 5.50 35.88
CA GLY A 111 -15.77 5.60 34.77
C GLY A 111 -15.40 4.70 33.60
N ALA A 112 -15.73 5.14 32.38
CA ALA A 112 -15.31 4.49 31.15
C ALA A 112 -13.78 4.58 31.00
N ARG A 113 -13.15 3.51 30.55
CA ARG A 113 -11.70 3.48 30.35
C ARG A 113 -11.31 4.40 29.20
N THR A 114 -10.23 5.14 29.32
CA THR A 114 -9.74 6.04 28.28
C THR A 114 -8.37 5.60 27.79
N ILE A 115 -8.22 5.48 26.47
CA ILE A 115 -6.97 5.10 25.78
C ILE A 115 -6.59 6.23 24.82
N HIS A 116 -5.31 6.61 24.79
CA HIS A 116 -4.79 7.60 23.83
C HIS A 116 -3.76 6.98 22.89
N LEU A 117 -4.00 7.04 21.58
CA LEU A 117 -3.00 6.67 20.58
C LEU A 117 -2.15 7.89 20.23
N ALA A 118 -0.84 7.82 20.52
CA ALA A 118 0.14 8.80 20.05
C ALA A 118 0.44 8.54 18.58
N LEU A 119 0.07 9.47 17.70
CA LEU A 119 0.14 9.34 16.23
C LEU A 119 0.97 10.44 15.57
N GLU A 120 1.55 11.36 16.34
CA GLU A 120 2.27 12.54 15.84
C GLU A 120 3.49 12.17 14.99
N GLN A 121 4.05 10.98 15.21
CA GLN A 121 5.23 10.46 14.50
C GLN A 121 4.86 9.49 13.37
N GLU A 122 3.58 9.22 13.15
CA GLU A 122 3.08 8.18 12.25
C GLU A 122 2.16 8.78 11.17
N PRO A 123 2.73 9.54 10.20
CA PRO A 123 1.94 10.28 9.21
C PRO A 123 1.11 9.38 8.28
N GLU A 124 1.54 8.13 8.12
CA GLU A 124 0.86 7.11 7.30
C GLU A 124 -0.39 6.54 8.00
N VAL A 125 -0.54 6.75 9.30
CA VAL A 125 -1.73 6.31 10.05
C VAL A 125 -2.79 7.39 9.98
N THR A 126 -3.75 7.24 9.06
CA THR A 126 -4.85 8.21 8.89
C THR A 126 -6.06 7.90 9.79
N PRO A 127 -6.97 8.87 10.01
CA PRO A 127 -8.22 8.62 10.72
C PRO A 127 -9.07 7.51 10.09
N GLU A 128 -9.07 7.42 8.75
CA GLU A 128 -9.76 6.37 8.00
C GLU A 128 -9.12 5.01 8.24
N GLY A 129 -7.78 4.90 8.13
CA GLY A 129 -7.06 3.66 8.39
C GLY A 129 -7.32 3.13 9.81
N ILE A 130 -7.31 4.02 10.81
CA ILE A 130 -7.67 3.67 12.20
C ILE A 130 -9.10 3.17 12.30
N ALA A 131 -10.07 3.85 11.68
CA ALA A 131 -11.47 3.43 11.71
C ALA A 131 -11.66 2.04 11.07
N ILE A 132 -11.01 1.77 9.94
CA ILE A 132 -11.04 0.45 9.29
C ILE A 132 -10.47 -0.63 10.21
N ALA A 133 -9.28 -0.39 10.77
CA ALA A 133 -8.60 -1.35 11.64
C ALA A 133 -9.37 -1.61 12.94
N LEU A 134 -9.98 -0.59 13.54
CA LEU A 134 -10.84 -0.74 14.71
C LEU A 134 -12.14 -1.48 14.37
N GLY A 135 -12.77 -1.16 13.24
CA GLY A 135 -13.96 -1.85 12.76
C GLY A 135 -13.70 -3.32 12.45
N TYR A 136 -12.49 -3.65 11.95
CA TYR A 136 -12.08 -5.02 11.66
C TYR A 136 -12.08 -5.90 12.90
N LEU A 137 -11.77 -5.34 14.08
CA LEU A 137 -11.85 -6.08 15.35
C LEU A 137 -13.29 -6.57 15.65
N TYR A 138 -14.30 -5.88 15.12
CA TYR A 138 -15.71 -6.25 15.27
C TYR A 138 -16.22 -7.15 14.16
N SER A 139 -15.82 -6.90 12.91
CA SER A 139 -16.34 -7.64 11.75
C SER A 139 -15.39 -7.62 10.56
N PRO A 140 -15.30 -8.73 9.79
CA PRO A 140 -14.57 -8.76 8.53
C PRO A 140 -15.16 -7.85 7.45
N VAL A 141 -16.37 -7.29 7.63
CA VAL A 141 -16.94 -6.31 6.68
C VAL A 141 -16.00 -5.13 6.42
N SER A 142 -15.13 -4.78 7.37
CA SER A 142 -14.10 -3.76 7.18
C SER A 142 -13.14 -4.04 6.01
N PHE A 143 -12.97 -5.30 5.56
CA PHE A 143 -12.20 -5.60 4.35
C PHE A 143 -12.75 -4.87 3.11
N ASN A 144 -14.07 -4.71 3.02
CA ASN A 144 -14.72 -4.04 1.89
C ASN A 144 -14.47 -2.54 1.86
N LEU A 145 -13.94 -1.97 2.95
CA LEU A 145 -13.60 -0.56 3.05
C LEU A 145 -12.16 -0.29 2.59
N VAL A 146 -11.34 -1.33 2.38
CA VAL A 146 -9.96 -1.16 1.91
C VAL A 146 -9.93 -1.14 0.39
N HIS A 147 -9.36 -0.08 -0.17
CA HIS A 147 -9.15 0.12 -1.60
C HIS A 147 -7.80 0.77 -1.87
N SER A 148 -7.43 0.93 -3.15
CA SER A 148 -6.08 1.35 -3.56
C SER A 148 -5.60 2.67 -2.94
N GLU A 149 -6.52 3.59 -2.66
CA GLU A 149 -6.20 4.94 -2.14
C GLU A 149 -5.95 4.95 -0.63
N ASN A 150 -6.62 4.06 0.13
CA ASN A 150 -6.52 4.02 1.59
C ASN A 150 -5.76 2.78 2.13
N ALA A 151 -5.39 1.83 1.26
CA ALA A 151 -4.77 0.56 1.65
C ALA A 151 -3.49 0.75 2.47
N ARG A 152 -2.66 1.74 2.12
CA ARG A 152 -1.43 2.01 2.87
C ARG A 152 -1.72 2.47 4.30
N ALA A 153 -2.75 3.30 4.46
CA ALA A 153 -3.19 3.77 5.78
C ALA A 153 -3.84 2.67 6.62
N ALA A 154 -4.66 1.81 5.99
CA ALA A 154 -5.23 0.64 6.65
C ALA A 154 -4.14 -0.33 7.12
N LEU A 155 -3.13 -0.58 6.27
CA LEU A 155 -1.96 -1.39 6.62
C LEU A 155 -1.17 -0.78 7.78
N ALA A 156 -0.87 0.52 7.73
CA ALA A 156 -0.17 1.23 8.81
C ALA A 156 -0.94 1.13 10.14
N ALA A 157 -2.25 1.38 10.12
CA ALA A 157 -3.11 1.27 11.30
C ALA A 157 -3.15 -0.17 11.86
N ALA A 158 -3.27 -1.18 11.00
CA ALA A 158 -3.29 -2.58 11.40
C ALA A 158 -1.97 -3.01 12.05
N CYS A 159 -0.83 -2.60 11.48
CA CYS A 159 0.48 -2.84 12.07
C CYS A 159 0.65 -2.08 13.40
N LEU A 160 0.24 -0.80 13.44
CA LEU A 160 0.30 0.02 14.65
C LEU A 160 -0.39 -0.67 15.82
N LEU A 161 -1.58 -1.23 15.59
CA LEU A 161 -2.41 -1.89 16.59
C LEU A 161 -1.94 -3.32 16.94
N GLY A 162 -0.69 -3.66 16.61
CA GLY A 162 -0.06 -4.91 17.06
C GLY A 162 -0.11 -6.05 16.06
N GLY A 163 -0.35 -5.76 14.78
CA GLY A 163 -0.26 -6.74 13.69
C GLY A 163 -1.50 -7.63 13.59
N MET A 164 -2.52 -7.13 12.90
CA MET A 164 -3.72 -7.92 12.56
C MET A 164 -3.46 -8.67 11.24
N ASP A 165 -2.84 -9.84 11.31
CA ASP A 165 -2.23 -10.52 10.17
C ASP A 165 -3.11 -10.57 8.91
N ASP A 166 -4.38 -10.96 9.01
CA ASP A 166 -5.27 -11.04 7.85
C ASP A 166 -5.53 -9.66 7.22
N LEU A 167 -5.77 -8.63 8.05
CA LEU A 167 -5.96 -7.26 7.57
C LEU A 167 -4.68 -6.68 6.98
N CYS A 168 -3.53 -6.93 7.63
CA CYS A 168 -2.24 -6.50 7.11
C CYS A 168 -1.93 -7.15 5.75
N ASN A 169 -2.11 -8.46 5.63
CA ASN A 169 -1.87 -9.17 4.37
C ASN A 169 -2.81 -8.69 3.26
N TYR A 170 -4.10 -8.53 3.56
CA TYR A 170 -5.09 -8.05 2.60
C TYR A 170 -4.79 -6.62 2.12
N ALA A 171 -4.53 -5.69 3.05
CA ALA A 171 -4.20 -4.30 2.71
C ALA A 171 -2.87 -4.21 1.95
N TYR A 172 -1.87 -5.01 2.34
CA TYR A 172 -0.61 -5.12 1.61
C TYR A 172 -0.80 -5.62 0.18
N ASP A 173 -1.65 -6.63 -0.05
CA ASP A 173 -1.91 -7.12 -1.40
C ASP A 173 -2.57 -6.06 -2.29
N ILE A 174 -3.48 -5.26 -1.72
CA ILE A 174 -4.08 -4.11 -2.44
C ILE A 174 -3.01 -3.06 -2.75
N CYS A 175 -2.13 -2.73 -1.79
CA CYS A 175 -1.00 -1.84 -2.02
C CYS A 175 -0.11 -2.32 -3.17
N ARG A 176 0.25 -3.61 -3.17
CA ARG A 176 1.10 -4.22 -4.21
C ARG A 176 0.43 -4.19 -5.58
N GLN A 177 -0.87 -4.45 -5.64
CA GLN A 177 -1.65 -4.46 -6.89
C GLN A 177 -1.92 -3.05 -7.42
N SER A 178 -1.92 -2.02 -6.56
CA SER A 178 -2.19 -0.64 -6.98
C SER A 178 -0.99 0.08 -7.57
N ILE A 179 0.22 -0.46 -7.49
CA ILE A 179 1.43 0.15 -8.06
C ILE A 179 1.27 0.26 -9.58
N SER A 180 1.31 1.50 -10.08
CA SER A 180 1.07 1.82 -11.50
C SER A 180 1.93 3.00 -11.95
N VAL A 181 1.92 3.29 -13.26
CA VAL A 181 2.63 4.45 -13.83
C VAL A 181 2.12 5.76 -13.24
N ASP A 182 0.81 5.84 -12.96
CA ASP A 182 0.15 7.08 -12.56
C ASP A 182 0.50 7.48 -11.13
N ASN A 183 0.67 6.49 -10.24
CA ASN A 183 0.94 6.72 -8.81
C ASN A 183 2.36 6.37 -8.36
N ILE A 184 3.25 5.95 -9.28
CA ILE A 184 4.63 5.57 -8.94
C ILE A 184 5.39 6.69 -8.19
N SER A 185 5.06 7.97 -8.47
CA SER A 185 5.72 9.09 -7.79
C SER A 185 5.48 9.07 -6.27
N GLU A 186 4.28 8.73 -5.83
CA GLU A 186 3.93 8.63 -4.40
C GLU A 186 4.62 7.42 -3.73
N TRP A 187 4.74 6.31 -4.47
CA TRP A 187 5.48 5.13 -4.01
C TRP A 187 6.98 5.40 -3.88
N LEU A 188 7.55 6.22 -4.76
CA LEU A 188 8.95 6.62 -4.67
C LEU A 188 9.21 7.52 -3.45
N GLU A 189 8.31 8.46 -3.17
CA GLU A 189 8.38 9.29 -1.96
C GLU A 189 8.31 8.41 -0.71
N PHE A 190 7.37 7.46 -0.66
CA PHE A 190 7.27 6.50 0.43
C PHE A 190 8.59 5.72 0.61
N VAL A 191 9.15 5.14 -0.45
CA VAL A 191 10.39 4.35 -0.37
C VAL A 191 11.59 5.17 0.11
N GLU A 192 11.67 6.46 -0.23
CA GLU A 192 12.74 7.36 0.24
C GLU A 192 12.69 7.60 1.76
N THR A 193 11.52 7.44 2.38
CA THR A 193 11.38 7.54 3.84
C THR A 193 11.75 6.26 4.60
N ILE A 194 12.01 5.16 3.90
CA ILE A 194 12.46 3.90 4.51
C ILE A 194 13.96 4.00 4.80
N PRO A 195 14.40 3.86 6.07
CA PRO A 195 15.81 3.93 6.41
C PRO A 195 16.60 2.89 5.66
N THR A 196 17.65 3.31 4.96
CA THR A 196 18.63 2.36 4.43
C THR A 196 19.45 1.83 5.60
N PRO A 197 19.64 0.49 5.72
CA PRO A 197 20.56 -0.04 6.71
C PRO A 197 21.94 0.56 6.44
N SER A 198 22.50 1.23 7.46
CA SER A 198 23.80 1.87 7.37
C SER A 198 24.87 0.82 7.09
N ASP A 199 25.42 0.82 5.87
CA ASP A 199 26.71 0.20 5.60
C ASP A 199 27.73 0.94 6.48
N GLY A 200 28.29 0.27 7.49
CA GLY A 200 29.10 0.86 8.57
C GLY A 200 30.39 1.60 8.18
N SER A 201 30.48 2.17 6.97
CA SER A 201 31.54 3.05 6.49
C SER A 201 31.34 4.54 6.81
N SER A 202 30.22 4.93 7.42
CA SER A 202 29.98 6.31 7.86
C SER A 202 30.31 6.44 9.35
N THR A 203 31.16 7.42 9.69
CA THR A 203 31.54 7.77 11.06
C THR A 203 30.32 7.81 11.99
N PRO A 204 30.44 7.44 13.29
CA PRO A 204 29.30 7.39 14.20
C PRO A 204 28.65 8.77 14.28
N ILE A 205 27.49 8.91 13.68
CA ILE A 205 26.60 10.04 13.93
C ILE A 205 25.86 9.68 15.21
N GLU A 206 26.02 10.52 16.22
CA GLU A 206 25.37 10.41 17.52
C GLU A 206 23.85 10.18 17.33
N PRO A 207 23.23 9.16 17.95
CA PRO A 207 21.86 8.73 17.64
C PRO A 207 20.75 9.73 18.02
N GLN A 208 21.08 10.96 18.41
CA GLN A 208 20.12 11.96 18.89
C GLN A 208 19.54 12.85 17.78
N HIS A 209 20.00 12.75 16.53
CA HIS A 209 19.58 13.66 15.44
C HIS A 209 18.99 12.99 14.19
N LEU A 210 18.75 11.68 14.20
CA LEU A 210 18.00 11.04 13.12
C LEU A 210 16.50 11.20 13.40
N PRO A 211 15.72 11.83 12.50
CA PRO A 211 14.27 11.86 12.67
C PRO A 211 13.74 10.41 12.76
N PRO A 212 12.72 10.16 13.60
CA PRO A 212 12.12 8.83 13.68
C PRO A 212 11.68 8.39 12.29
N SER A 213 11.94 7.12 11.96
CA SER A 213 11.57 6.55 10.68
C SER A 213 10.06 6.65 10.52
N ARG A 214 9.61 7.44 9.52
CA ARG A 214 8.19 7.65 9.20
C ARG A 214 7.47 6.38 8.76
N THR A 215 8.21 5.29 8.55
CA THR A 215 7.74 3.99 8.06
C THR A 215 7.97 2.87 9.07
N ALA A 216 8.44 3.18 10.29
CA ALA A 216 8.67 2.18 11.33
C ALA A 216 7.40 1.36 11.64
N VAL A 217 6.22 2.00 11.57
CA VAL A 217 4.94 1.35 11.80
C VAL A 217 4.66 0.16 10.90
N PHE A 218 5.19 0.13 9.67
CA PHE A 218 4.92 -0.97 8.73
C PHE A 218 5.69 -2.26 9.06
N GLY A 219 6.69 -2.19 9.95
CA GLY A 219 7.54 -3.34 10.27
C GLY A 219 8.09 -4.02 9.00
N PRO A 220 7.92 -5.34 8.81
CA PRO A 220 8.45 -6.04 7.64
C PRO A 220 7.79 -5.64 6.31
N TYR A 221 6.59 -5.04 6.34
CA TYR A 221 5.87 -4.66 5.12
C TYR A 221 6.53 -3.48 4.40
N ALA A 222 7.28 -2.61 5.09
CA ALA A 222 8.02 -1.50 4.46
C ALA A 222 9.01 -2.02 3.40
N GLU A 223 9.88 -2.97 3.79
CA GLU A 223 10.87 -3.55 2.89
C GLU A 223 10.22 -4.40 1.79
N ARG A 224 9.10 -5.08 2.08
CA ARG A 224 8.33 -5.80 1.06
C ARG A 224 7.79 -4.85 -0.01
N LEU A 225 7.13 -3.77 0.41
CA LEU A 225 6.59 -2.75 -0.52
C LEU A 225 7.71 -2.09 -1.33
N LYS A 226 8.86 -1.82 -0.72
CA LYS A 226 10.05 -1.33 -1.44
C LYS A 226 10.53 -2.32 -2.50
N SER A 227 10.55 -3.61 -2.18
CA SER A 227 10.86 -4.68 -3.14
C SER A 227 9.84 -4.74 -4.27
N ASP A 228 8.55 -4.56 -3.97
CA ASP A 228 7.48 -4.54 -4.98
C ASP A 228 7.59 -3.33 -5.91
N VAL A 229 7.91 -2.15 -5.37
CA VAL A 229 8.18 -0.94 -6.16
C VAL A 229 9.40 -1.15 -7.06
N PHE A 230 10.47 -1.77 -6.54
CA PHE A 230 11.64 -2.11 -7.33
C PHE A 230 11.30 -3.09 -8.47
N SER A 231 10.57 -4.16 -8.15
CA SER A 231 10.10 -5.16 -9.12
C SER A 231 9.23 -4.51 -10.20
N PHE A 232 8.34 -3.59 -9.81
CA PHE A 232 7.54 -2.82 -10.75
C PHE A 232 8.43 -1.99 -11.69
N LEU A 233 9.40 -1.23 -11.18
CA LEU A 233 10.28 -0.40 -12.00
C LEU A 233 11.12 -1.20 -13.00
N VAL A 234 11.57 -2.38 -12.59
CA VAL A 234 12.58 -3.14 -13.33
C VAL A 234 11.96 -4.18 -14.27
N VAL A 235 10.82 -4.75 -13.88
CA VAL A 235 10.18 -5.85 -14.62
C VAL A 235 8.85 -5.39 -15.21
N THR A 236 7.92 -4.93 -14.38
CA THR A 236 6.54 -4.67 -14.82
C THR A 236 6.44 -3.46 -15.74
N LEU A 237 7.08 -2.34 -15.39
CA LEU A 237 7.00 -1.08 -16.10
C LEU A 237 7.56 -1.17 -17.54
N PRO A 238 8.77 -1.73 -17.78
CA PRO A 238 9.25 -1.91 -19.15
C PRO A 238 8.36 -2.80 -20.02
N ASN A 239 7.73 -3.81 -19.42
CA ASN A 239 6.82 -4.71 -20.11
C ASN A 239 5.50 -4.01 -20.49
N ILE A 240 4.90 -3.26 -19.56
CA ILE A 240 3.68 -2.46 -19.84
C ILE A 240 3.94 -1.43 -20.95
N LEU A 241 5.12 -0.82 -20.95
CA LEU A 241 5.52 0.19 -21.93
C LEU A 241 6.02 -0.41 -23.26
N ASN A 242 6.03 -1.74 -23.40
CA ASN A 242 6.45 -2.46 -24.61
C ASN A 242 7.82 -2.01 -25.16
N ILE A 243 8.78 -1.75 -24.27
CA ILE A 243 10.09 -1.17 -24.64
C ILE A 243 10.91 -2.12 -25.53
N ASN A 244 10.68 -3.43 -25.40
CA ASN A 244 11.32 -4.46 -26.21
C ASN A 244 10.46 -4.92 -27.40
N GLY A 245 9.43 -4.15 -27.76
CA GLY A 245 8.43 -4.52 -28.76
C GLY A 245 9.05 -5.05 -30.05
N VAL A 246 8.99 -6.39 -30.20
CA VAL A 246 9.09 -7.08 -31.49
C VAL A 246 7.91 -6.58 -32.32
N SER A 247 8.21 -5.90 -33.43
CA SER A 247 7.19 -5.44 -34.37
C SER A 247 6.33 -6.64 -34.79
N SER A 248 5.03 -6.63 -34.50
CA SER A 248 4.12 -7.57 -35.17
C SER A 248 4.16 -7.27 -36.67
N PRO A 249 4.40 -8.26 -37.54
CA PRO A 249 4.45 -8.04 -38.98
C PRO A 249 3.02 -7.85 -39.49
N GLY A 250 2.55 -6.61 -39.62
CA GLY A 250 1.16 -6.41 -40.05
C GLY A 250 0.68 -5.02 -40.45
N THR A 251 1.40 -3.93 -40.20
CA THR A 251 0.88 -2.59 -40.57
C THR A 251 1.92 -1.70 -41.25
N PRO A 252 1.63 -1.18 -42.45
CA PRO A 252 2.53 -0.28 -43.15
C PRO A 252 2.60 1.08 -42.47
N GLN A 253 3.84 1.55 -42.44
CA GLN A 253 4.40 2.79 -41.93
C GLN A 253 3.61 4.06 -42.31
N GLY A 254 3.33 4.89 -41.30
CA GLY A 254 2.72 6.21 -41.48
C GLY A 254 2.56 7.00 -40.19
N ASP A 255 3.62 7.22 -39.42
CA ASP A 255 3.91 8.50 -38.74
C ASP A 255 5.17 8.41 -37.87
N ARG A 256 5.89 9.53 -37.74
CA ARG A 256 7.29 9.64 -37.29
C ARG A 256 7.52 9.47 -35.78
N HIS A 257 6.57 8.91 -35.04
CA HIS A 257 6.71 8.60 -33.61
C HIS A 257 6.33 7.14 -33.43
N SER A 258 7.33 6.27 -33.38
CA SER A 258 7.07 4.86 -33.13
C SER A 258 6.51 4.69 -31.71
N PRO A 259 5.53 3.81 -31.46
CA PRO A 259 5.00 3.58 -30.12
C PRO A 259 6.09 3.15 -29.11
N SER A 260 7.19 2.56 -29.58
CA SER A 260 8.39 2.27 -28.79
C SER A 260 9.12 3.51 -28.27
N ASP A 261 9.08 4.64 -28.99
CA ASP A 261 9.71 5.89 -28.54
C ASP A 261 8.92 6.51 -27.38
N ALA A 262 7.58 6.52 -27.46
CA ALA A 262 6.71 7.04 -26.39
C ALA A 262 6.83 6.22 -25.09
N GLY A 263 6.92 4.90 -25.19
CA GLY A 263 7.18 4.02 -24.05
C GLY A 263 8.55 4.30 -23.41
N ARG A 264 9.59 4.47 -24.23
CA ARG A 264 10.93 4.83 -23.75
C ARG A 264 10.96 6.20 -23.07
N ASP A 265 10.28 7.19 -23.62
CA ASP A 265 10.20 8.54 -23.04
C ASP A 265 9.47 8.54 -21.68
N THR A 266 8.41 7.75 -21.56
CA THR A 266 7.69 7.56 -20.29
C THR A 266 8.58 6.89 -19.25
N LEU A 267 9.31 5.83 -19.63
CA LEU A 267 10.28 5.17 -18.74
C LEU A 267 11.36 6.17 -18.27
N LEU A 268 11.87 6.98 -19.19
CA LEU A 268 12.88 8.00 -18.89
C LEU A 268 12.34 9.04 -17.90
N GLN A 269 11.10 9.49 -18.09
CA GLN A 269 10.44 10.42 -17.19
C GLN A 269 10.30 9.83 -15.77
N VAL A 270 9.89 8.56 -15.63
CA VAL A 270 9.79 7.89 -14.33
C VAL A 270 11.17 7.77 -13.67
N PHE A 271 12.16 7.23 -14.39
CA PHE A 271 13.52 7.03 -13.87
C PHE A 271 14.25 8.35 -13.56
N SER A 272 13.80 9.48 -14.11
CA SER A 272 14.31 10.81 -13.73
C SER A 272 13.94 11.24 -12.30
N ARG A 273 12.97 10.58 -11.67
CA ARG A 273 12.49 10.88 -10.30
C ARG A 273 12.90 9.84 -9.25
N VAL A 274 13.34 8.67 -9.67
CA VAL A 274 13.71 7.55 -8.78
C VAL A 274 14.87 7.95 -7.83
N PRO A 275 14.85 7.66 -6.52
CA PRO A 275 15.99 7.92 -5.63
C PRO A 275 17.28 7.24 -6.10
N PHE A 276 18.44 7.83 -5.81
CA PHE A 276 19.72 7.38 -6.39
C PHE A 276 19.99 5.88 -6.15
N ASP A 277 19.80 5.39 -4.93
CA ASP A 277 20.11 3.99 -4.60
C ASP A 277 19.21 3.02 -5.37
N LEU A 278 17.93 3.36 -5.50
CA LEU A 278 16.97 2.58 -6.27
C LEU A 278 17.25 2.65 -7.77
N PHE A 279 17.64 3.82 -8.28
CA PHE A 279 18.03 4.02 -9.68
C PHE A 279 19.27 3.21 -10.03
N LYS A 280 20.31 3.28 -9.19
CA LYS A 280 21.54 2.49 -9.33
C LYS A 280 21.22 1.00 -9.33
N ALA A 281 20.51 0.52 -8.31
CA ALA A 281 20.13 -0.87 -8.20
C ALA A 281 19.31 -1.35 -9.41
N ALA A 282 18.40 -0.51 -9.93
CA ALA A 282 17.55 -0.85 -11.07
C ALA A 282 18.36 -0.97 -12.35
N VAL A 283 19.20 0.02 -12.66
CA VAL A 283 20.07 0.02 -13.85
C VAL A 283 21.09 -1.12 -13.80
N GLU A 284 21.63 -1.43 -12.62
CA GLU A 284 22.60 -2.51 -12.42
C GLU A 284 21.95 -3.90 -12.33
N SER A 285 20.62 -3.97 -12.30
CA SER A 285 19.90 -5.23 -12.18
C SER A 285 19.96 -6.05 -13.46
N PRO A 286 20.25 -7.36 -13.40
CA PRO A 286 20.14 -8.23 -14.57
C PRO A 286 18.69 -8.37 -15.06
N THR A 287 17.71 -8.16 -14.17
CA THR A 287 16.28 -8.25 -14.51
C THR A 287 15.76 -7.03 -15.29
N PHE A 288 16.56 -5.96 -15.41
CA PHE A 288 16.18 -4.75 -16.17
C PHE A 288 16.38 -4.94 -17.67
N GLN A 289 15.40 -5.55 -18.32
CA GLN A 289 15.47 -5.91 -19.74
C GLN A 289 14.98 -4.76 -20.62
N ILE A 290 15.88 -3.84 -20.98
CA ILE A 290 15.60 -2.72 -21.91
C ILE A 290 16.46 -2.77 -23.18
N GLY A 291 16.88 -3.97 -23.58
CA GLY A 291 17.77 -4.24 -24.71
C GLY A 291 19.19 -4.66 -24.30
N SER A 292 20.18 -4.34 -25.14
CA SER A 292 21.60 -4.67 -24.89
C SER A 292 22.22 -3.80 -23.78
N ASP A 293 23.39 -4.21 -23.28
CA ASP A 293 24.16 -3.40 -22.32
C ASP A 293 24.46 -1.99 -22.86
N GLN A 294 24.65 -1.85 -24.17
CA GLN A 294 24.82 -0.54 -24.81
C GLN A 294 23.52 0.30 -24.77
N ALA A 295 22.36 -0.32 -24.99
CA ALA A 295 21.06 0.35 -24.88
C ALA A 295 20.76 0.78 -23.43
N ARG A 296 21.10 -0.08 -22.47
CA ARG A 296 21.01 0.18 -21.03
C ARG A 296 21.94 1.31 -20.60
N PHE A 297 23.20 1.30 -21.07
CA PHE A 297 24.15 2.38 -20.84
C PHE A 297 23.64 3.71 -21.39
N LYS A 298 23.14 3.71 -22.63
CA LYS A 298 22.55 4.89 -23.26
C LYS A 298 21.35 5.40 -22.45
N PHE A 299 20.44 4.52 -22.06
CA PHE A 299 19.29 4.87 -21.21
C PHE A 299 19.72 5.49 -19.87
N ALA A 300 20.67 4.88 -19.17
CA ALA A 300 21.15 5.39 -17.89
C ALA A 300 21.79 6.78 -18.06
N LYS A 301 22.53 7.00 -19.15
CA LYS A 301 23.10 8.31 -19.50
C LYS A 301 22.01 9.36 -19.74
N ASP A 302 21.01 9.02 -20.56
CA ASP A 302 19.87 9.88 -20.85
C ASP A 302 19.09 10.23 -19.55
N ALA A 303 18.90 9.24 -18.66
CA ALA A 303 18.20 9.41 -17.40
C ALA A 303 18.98 10.33 -16.45
N ILE A 304 20.28 10.12 -16.29
CA ILE A 304 21.16 11.02 -15.51
C ILE A 304 21.11 12.45 -16.05
N GLU A 305 21.10 12.63 -17.37
CA GLU A 305 20.97 13.95 -17.97
C GLU A 305 19.61 14.59 -17.65
N ALA A 306 18.52 13.84 -17.75
CA ALA A 306 17.18 14.31 -17.37
C ALA A 306 17.11 14.69 -15.88
N ARG A 307 17.71 13.88 -14.99
CA ARG A 307 17.82 14.15 -13.55
C ARG A 307 18.56 15.45 -13.26
N ARG A 308 19.62 15.76 -14.02
CA ARG A 308 20.38 17.01 -13.91
C ARG A 308 19.57 18.24 -14.31
N ARG A 309 18.61 18.10 -15.23
CA ARG A 309 17.72 19.17 -15.69
C ARG A 309 16.52 19.38 -14.75
N GLY A 310 16.16 18.38 -13.92
CA GLY A 310 15.03 18.40 -12.99
C GLY A 310 15.36 18.81 -11.54
N ILE A 311 14.39 18.57 -10.63
CA ILE A 311 14.37 18.97 -9.21
C ILE A 311 15.54 18.39 -8.38
N ALA A 312 16.23 17.35 -8.87
CA ALA A 312 17.39 16.73 -8.22
C ALA A 312 18.68 17.59 -8.21
N ARG A 313 18.61 18.88 -8.58
CA ARG A 313 19.72 19.85 -8.38
C ARG A 313 20.11 20.07 -6.92
N GLY A 314 19.29 19.66 -5.95
CA GLY A 314 19.40 20.05 -4.55
C GLY A 314 20.57 19.47 -3.73
N GLN A 315 21.23 18.39 -4.18
CA GLN A 315 22.20 17.69 -3.32
C GLN A 315 23.69 17.89 -3.70
N GLY A 316 24.01 18.67 -4.72
CA GLY A 316 25.42 18.94 -5.09
C GLY A 316 26.22 17.67 -5.44
N ALA A 317 25.54 16.61 -5.84
CA ALA A 317 26.12 15.31 -6.18
C ALA A 317 26.10 15.12 -7.70
N GLU A 318 27.22 14.67 -8.27
CA GLU A 318 27.33 14.33 -9.68
C GLU A 318 27.14 12.84 -9.87
N GLU A 319 26.14 12.46 -10.66
CA GLU A 319 25.86 11.08 -11.05
C GLU A 319 26.52 10.79 -12.39
N THR A 320 27.17 9.64 -12.53
CA THR A 320 27.85 9.20 -13.75
C THR A 320 27.58 7.73 -14.01
N VAL A 321 27.53 7.33 -15.28
CA VAL A 321 27.42 5.94 -15.70
C VAL A 321 28.68 5.50 -16.44
N VAL A 322 29.13 4.28 -16.17
CA VAL A 322 30.29 3.64 -16.78
C VAL A 322 29.86 2.29 -17.37
N LEU A 323 30.46 1.92 -18.50
CA LEU A 323 30.35 0.60 -19.09
C LEU A 323 31.66 -0.15 -18.81
N ALA A 324 31.60 -1.23 -18.03
CA ALA A 324 32.73 -2.09 -17.77
C ALA A 324 32.94 -3.06 -18.93
N PHE A 325 34.13 -3.03 -19.54
CA PHE A 325 34.53 -3.99 -20.56
C PHE A 325 35.43 -5.05 -19.92
N GLY A 326 35.02 -6.32 -20.02
CA GLY A 326 35.72 -7.46 -19.40
C GLY A 326 34.85 -8.11 -18.34
N GLY A 327 34.07 -9.11 -18.75
CA GLY A 327 33.09 -9.77 -17.89
C GLY A 327 33.72 -10.36 -16.63
N THR A 328 33.20 -9.97 -15.47
CA THR A 328 33.32 -10.78 -14.28
C THR A 328 32.38 -11.97 -14.45
N SER A 329 32.90 -13.18 -14.27
CA SER A 329 32.18 -14.46 -14.29
C SER A 329 31.14 -14.61 -13.14
N LEU A 330 30.71 -13.50 -12.55
CA LEU A 330 29.86 -13.40 -11.37
C LEU A 330 28.66 -12.49 -11.66
N GLY A 331 27.93 -12.75 -12.74
CA GLY A 331 26.52 -12.35 -12.91
C GLY A 331 26.15 -10.86 -12.79
N GLY A 332 27.10 -9.93 -12.83
CA GLY A 332 26.86 -8.49 -12.70
C GLY A 332 26.51 -7.81 -14.02
N SER A 333 25.69 -6.75 -13.98
CA SER A 333 25.44 -5.87 -15.12
C SER A 333 26.74 -5.18 -15.57
N ALA A 334 27.01 -5.15 -16.88
CA ALA A 334 28.15 -4.42 -17.44
C ALA A 334 28.04 -2.89 -17.28
N VAL A 335 26.84 -2.39 -17.00
CA VAL A 335 26.56 -0.97 -16.76
C VAL A 335 26.58 -0.71 -15.26
N HIS A 336 27.38 0.28 -14.83
CA HIS A 336 27.50 0.73 -13.44
C HIS A 336 27.20 2.23 -13.30
N VAL A 337 26.49 2.60 -12.24
CA VAL A 337 26.16 3.98 -11.88
C VAL A 337 26.87 4.36 -10.59
N THR A 338 27.51 5.52 -10.58
CA THR A 338 28.24 6.07 -9.42
C THR A 338 27.80 7.50 -9.14
N ARG A 339 27.85 7.91 -7.86
CA ARG A 339 27.54 9.28 -7.43
C ARG A 339 28.70 9.86 -6.63
N LYS A 340 29.17 11.04 -7.01
CA LYS A 340 30.21 11.80 -6.33
C LYS A 340 29.60 13.01 -5.63
N ILE A 341 29.61 13.02 -4.30
CA ILE A 341 29.19 14.18 -3.50
C ILE A 341 30.31 15.22 -3.57
N ARG A 342 30.02 16.44 -4.05
CA ARG A 342 30.99 17.54 -3.99
C ARG A 342 31.16 17.98 -2.53
N LYS A 343 32.34 17.72 -1.93
CA LYS A 343 32.67 18.24 -0.59
C LYS A 343 32.61 19.76 -0.60
N ARG A 344 31.86 20.37 0.33
CA ARG A 344 31.90 21.83 0.55
C ARG A 344 33.32 22.23 0.96
N HIS A 345 33.88 23.26 0.34
CA HIS A 345 35.18 23.80 0.76
C HIS A 345 35.06 24.31 2.20
N LEU A 346 35.75 23.66 3.14
CA LEU A 346 35.94 24.20 4.49
C LEU A 346 36.81 25.46 4.38
N TRP A 347 36.24 26.60 4.76
CA TRP A 347 36.98 27.85 4.84
C TRP A 347 37.95 27.73 6.01
N LYS A 348 39.25 27.80 5.73
CA LYS A 348 40.28 27.89 6.75
C LYS A 348 40.23 29.31 7.32
N VAL A 349 39.82 29.46 8.58
CA VAL A 349 39.96 30.72 9.30
C VAL A 349 41.43 30.83 9.71
N ASN A 350 42.18 31.74 9.09
CA ASN A 350 43.53 32.06 9.55
C ASN A 350 43.43 32.87 10.85
N SER A 351 44.15 32.43 11.87
CA SER A 351 44.26 33.05 13.19
C SER A 351 45.21 34.24 13.18
#